data_AF-A0A2V7SW89-F1
#
_entry.id   AF-A0A2V7SW89-F1
#
_cell.length_a   1.000
_cell.length_b   1.000
_cell.length_c   1.000
_cell.angle_alpha   90.00
_cell.angle_beta   90.00
_cell.angle_gamma   90.00
#
_symmetry.space_group_name_H-M   'P 1'
#
loop_
_entity.id
_entity.type
_entity.pdbx_description
1 polymer ?
#
loop_
_entity_poly.entity_id
_entity_poly.type
_entity_poly.pdbx_seq_one_letter_code
_entity_poly.pdbx_strand_id
1 'polypeptide(L)'
;MECWKCHGPTGHGDGPSAATLTDNKDLPIHPYDFSSGSRFMCGVTNRDLYKIFMTGLDGTPMPSFADDIKPAEAWDLVHFLRTLQPLDTPEAAIWKAWLASHARELKPIGPEGGGGGVNVDELFS
;
A
#
# COMPACT_ATOMS: atom_id res chain seq x y z
N MET A 1 -10.02 -7.91 -12.82
CA MET A 1 -9.70 -7.43 -11.46
C MET A 1 -9.71 -5.90 -11.42
N GLU A 2 -10.49 -5.30 -10.53
CA GLU A 2 -10.63 -3.84 -10.40
C GLU A 2 -10.36 -3.38 -8.95
N CYS A 3 -9.23 -3.80 -8.38
CA CYS A 3 -8.87 -3.57 -6.97
C CYS A 3 -8.93 -2.09 -6.57
N TRP A 4 -8.56 -1.21 -7.50
CA TRP A 4 -8.51 0.24 -7.33
C TRP A 4 -9.88 0.89 -7.07
N LYS A 5 -11.00 0.25 -7.46
CA LYS A 5 -12.34 0.81 -7.19
C LYS A 5 -12.62 0.94 -5.70
N CYS A 6 -12.08 0.04 -4.90
CA CYS A 6 -12.19 0.06 -3.44
C CYS A 6 -10.90 0.59 -2.81
N HIS A 7 -9.73 0.08 -3.20
CA HIS A 7 -8.46 0.42 -2.55
C HIS A 7 -7.81 1.72 -3.02
N GLY A 8 -8.30 2.34 -4.10
CA GLY A 8 -7.67 3.49 -4.74
C GLY A 8 -6.45 3.10 -5.60
N PRO A 9 -5.92 4.03 -6.41
CA PRO A 9 -4.76 3.78 -7.26
C PRO A 9 -3.45 3.57 -6.47
N THR A 10 -3.35 4.17 -5.29
CA THR A 10 -2.19 4.08 -4.39
C THR A 10 -2.36 3.07 -3.26
N GLY A 11 -3.55 2.45 -3.11
CA GLY A 11 -3.82 1.52 -2.03
C GLY A 11 -4.18 2.19 -0.70
N HIS A 12 -4.63 3.44 -0.69
CA HIS A 12 -4.98 4.15 0.56
C HIS A 12 -6.41 3.86 1.05
N GLY A 13 -7.14 2.99 0.37
CA GLY A 13 -8.53 2.69 0.72
C GLY A 13 -9.51 3.81 0.37
N ASP A 14 -9.12 4.67 -0.56
CA ASP A 14 -9.82 5.89 -1.00
C ASP A 14 -10.40 5.75 -2.42
N GLY A 15 -10.66 4.52 -2.85
CA GLY A 15 -11.29 4.26 -4.14
C GLY A 15 -12.71 4.83 -4.24
N PRO A 16 -13.24 5.05 -5.45
CA PRO A 16 -14.56 5.65 -5.66
C PRO A 16 -15.72 4.91 -4.97
N SER A 17 -15.57 3.61 -4.70
CA SER A 17 -16.57 2.79 -4.01
C SER A 17 -16.32 2.67 -2.50
N ALA A 18 -15.18 3.14 -1.99
CA ALA A 18 -14.76 2.90 -0.60
C ALA A 18 -15.76 3.44 0.44
N ALA A 19 -16.36 4.61 0.19
CA ALA A 19 -17.29 5.25 1.13
C ALA A 19 -18.66 4.56 1.23
N THR A 20 -18.99 3.68 0.28
CA THR A 20 -20.30 3.00 0.21
C THR A 20 -20.25 1.53 0.60
N LEU A 21 -19.08 1.03 1.05
CA LEU A 21 -18.93 -0.37 1.42
C LEU A 21 -19.52 -0.65 2.80
N THR A 22 -20.29 -1.73 2.89
CA THR A 22 -20.81 -2.25 4.15
C THR A 22 -20.43 -3.72 4.33
N ASP A 23 -20.34 -4.17 5.58
CA ASP A 23 -20.21 -5.59 5.89
C ASP A 23 -21.56 -6.32 5.74
N ASN A 24 -21.56 -7.62 6.01
CA ASN A 24 -22.76 -8.45 6.02
C ASN A 24 -23.79 -8.12 7.11
N LYS A 25 -23.52 -7.12 7.96
CA LYS A 25 -24.42 -6.59 8.99
C LYS A 25 -24.85 -5.15 8.67
N ASP A 26 -24.64 -4.69 7.44
CA ASP A 26 -24.92 -3.33 6.98
C ASP A 26 -24.14 -2.24 7.76
N LEU A 27 -23.03 -2.60 8.41
CA LEU A 27 -22.15 -1.65 9.07
C LEU A 27 -21.13 -1.10 8.07
N PRO A 28 -20.83 0.20 8.06
CA PRO A 28 -19.80 0.77 7.20
C PRO A 28 -18.45 0.10 7.44
N ILE A 29 -17.76 -0.25 6.36
CA ILE A 29 -16.38 -0.73 6.42
C ILE A 29 -15.48 0.03 5.46
N HIS A 30 -14.20 0.11 5.81
CA HIS A 30 -13.19 0.75 4.98
C HIS A 30 -12.19 -0.29 4.48
N PRO A 31 -11.82 -0.25 3.19
CA PRO A 31 -10.71 -1.04 2.68
C PRO A 31 -9.43 -0.71 3.46
N TYR A 32 -8.55 -1.70 3.58
CA TYR A 32 -7.27 -1.51 4.26
C TYR A 32 -6.40 -0.47 3.53
N ASP A 33 -5.86 0.47 4.29
CA ASP A 33 -4.89 1.47 3.86
C ASP A 33 -3.47 0.93 4.00
N PHE A 34 -2.81 0.70 2.87
CA PHE A 34 -1.45 0.16 2.81
C PHE A 34 -0.39 1.13 3.33
N SER A 35 -0.66 2.45 3.32
CA SER A 35 0.26 3.47 3.85
C SER A 35 0.33 3.48 5.38
N SER A 36 -0.69 2.93 6.06
CA SER A 36 -0.78 2.94 7.52
C SER A 36 0.30 2.10 8.22
N GLY A 37 0.88 1.12 7.53
CA GLY A 37 1.80 0.15 8.12
C GLY A 37 1.19 -0.72 9.23
N SER A 38 -0.14 -0.68 9.39
CA SER A 38 -0.85 -1.39 10.45
C SER A 38 -1.06 -2.88 10.12
N ARG A 39 -1.61 -3.67 11.03
CA ARG A 39 -1.87 -5.11 10.75
C ARG A 39 -3.03 -5.28 9.75
N PHE A 40 -2.95 -6.29 8.87
CA PHE A 40 -4.08 -6.67 8.02
C PHE A 40 -5.18 -7.36 8.84
N MET A 41 -6.39 -7.46 8.28
CA MET A 41 -7.53 -8.11 8.95
C MET A 41 -7.24 -9.59 9.26
N CYS A 42 -6.53 -10.32 8.39
CA CYS A 42 -6.20 -11.73 8.57
C CYS A 42 -4.79 -12.03 9.10
N GLY A 43 -4.00 -11.01 9.50
CA GLY A 43 -2.66 -11.22 10.04
C GLY A 43 -1.65 -10.18 9.56
N VAL A 44 -0.37 -10.57 9.53
CA VAL A 44 0.74 -9.67 9.15
C VAL A 44 1.63 -10.27 8.05
N THR A 45 1.54 -11.57 7.82
CA THR A 45 2.48 -12.29 6.95
C THR A 45 2.06 -12.21 5.49
N ASN A 46 3.02 -12.40 4.58
CA ASN A 46 2.74 -12.51 3.14
C ASN A 46 1.76 -13.66 2.84
N ARG A 47 1.80 -14.73 3.64
CA ARG A 47 0.88 -15.86 3.52
C ARG A 47 -0.55 -15.47 3.89
N ASP A 48 -0.74 -14.55 4.83
CA ASP A 48 -2.07 -14.07 5.19
C ASP A 48 -2.68 -13.19 4.10
N LEU A 49 -1.85 -12.34 3.46
CA LEU A 49 -2.26 -11.62 2.24
C LEU A 49 -2.64 -12.56 1.10
N TYR A 50 -1.82 -13.58 0.86
CA TYR A 50 -2.11 -14.58 -0.16
C TYR A 50 -3.46 -15.26 0.09
N LYS A 51 -3.76 -15.64 1.35
CA LYS A 51 -5.05 -16.24 1.71
C LYS A 51 -6.20 -15.31 1.39
N ILE A 52 -6.11 -14.02 1.75
CA ILE A 52 -7.16 -13.04 1.46
C ILE A 52 -7.52 -13.03 -0.03
N PHE A 53 -6.54 -13.08 -0.94
CA PHE A 53 -6.84 -13.13 -2.38
C PHE A 53 -7.49 -14.45 -2.82
N MET A 54 -7.05 -15.57 -2.27
CA MET A 54 -7.55 -16.89 -2.69
C MET A 54 -8.88 -17.27 -2.04
N THR A 55 -9.20 -16.77 -0.85
CA THR A 55 -10.44 -17.09 -0.14
C THR A 55 -11.45 -15.96 -0.15
N GLY A 56 -11.01 -14.73 -0.43
CA GLY A 56 -11.77 -13.54 -0.06
C GLY A 56 -11.76 -13.34 1.45
N LEU A 57 -12.53 -12.35 1.89
CA LEU A 57 -12.70 -12.05 3.30
C LEU A 57 -14.18 -12.10 3.68
N ASP A 58 -14.56 -13.20 4.32
CA ASP A 58 -15.94 -13.46 4.74
C ASP A 58 -16.52 -12.32 5.59
N GLY A 59 -17.74 -11.93 5.26
CA GLY A 59 -18.43 -10.82 5.89
C GLY A 59 -18.07 -9.45 5.33
N THR A 60 -17.13 -9.34 4.40
CA THR A 60 -16.81 -8.10 3.69
C THR A 60 -17.15 -8.19 2.19
N PRO A 61 -17.23 -7.06 1.46
CA PRO A 61 -17.37 -7.04 0.01
C PRO A 61 -16.13 -7.49 -0.76
N MET A 62 -15.05 -7.93 -0.09
CA MET A 62 -13.83 -8.38 -0.77
C MET A 62 -13.99 -9.85 -1.22
N PRO A 63 -14.15 -10.12 -2.53
CA PRO A 63 -14.40 -11.47 -3.03
C PRO A 63 -13.12 -12.30 -3.06
N SER A 64 -13.28 -13.61 -3.30
CA SER A 64 -12.18 -14.46 -3.75
C SER A 64 -11.84 -14.16 -5.21
N PHE A 65 -10.56 -14.20 -5.53
CA PHE A 65 -10.04 -14.11 -6.90
C PHE A 65 -9.47 -15.43 -7.40
N ALA A 66 -9.66 -16.54 -6.67
CA ALA A 66 -9.05 -17.83 -7.01
C ALA A 66 -9.45 -18.35 -8.41
N ASP A 67 -10.61 -17.94 -8.92
CA ASP A 67 -11.08 -18.29 -10.27
C ASP A 67 -10.48 -17.37 -11.36
N ASP A 68 -10.03 -16.17 -10.98
CA ASP A 68 -9.53 -15.13 -11.89
C ASP A 68 -7.99 -15.06 -11.94
N ILE A 69 -7.28 -15.49 -10.89
CA ILE A 69 -5.82 -15.40 -10.79
C ILE A 69 -5.17 -16.75 -10.51
N LYS A 70 -3.99 -16.96 -11.12
CA LYS A 70 -3.17 -18.14 -10.80
C LYS A 70 -2.46 -17.95 -9.46
N PRO A 71 -2.13 -19.05 -8.74
CA PRO A 71 -1.35 -18.99 -7.51
C PRO A 71 -0.05 -18.18 -7.60
N ALA A 72 0.66 -18.23 -8.74
CA ALA A 72 1.87 -17.45 -8.94
C ALA A 72 1.59 -15.93 -9.01
N GLU A 73 0.56 -15.53 -9.74
CA GLU A 73 0.14 -14.13 -9.89
C GLU A 73 -0.34 -13.55 -8.55
N ALA A 74 -0.98 -14.38 -7.72
CA ALA A 74 -1.35 -13.98 -6.36
C ALA A 74 -0.12 -13.65 -5.49
N TRP A 75 0.98 -14.40 -5.63
CA TRP A 75 2.24 -14.05 -4.97
C TRP A 75 2.85 -12.77 -5.53
N ASP A 76 2.83 -12.56 -6.85
CA ASP A 76 3.31 -11.31 -7.43
C ASP A 76 2.55 -10.10 -6.89
N LEU A 77 1.22 -10.22 -6.75
CA LEU A 77 0.37 -9.20 -6.14
C LEU A 77 0.73 -8.97 -4.66
N VAL A 78 0.97 -10.03 -3.89
CA VAL A 78 1.42 -9.90 -2.49
C VAL A 78 2.71 -9.08 -2.41
N HIS A 79 3.68 -9.35 -3.28
CA HIS A 79 4.94 -8.59 -3.29
C HIS A 79 4.73 -7.13 -3.72
N PHE A 80 3.89 -6.89 -4.73
CA PHE A 80 3.52 -5.53 -5.13
C PHE A 80 2.87 -4.75 -3.99
N LEU A 81 1.93 -5.34 -3.25
CA LEU A 81 1.30 -4.65 -2.13
C LEU A 81 2.26 -4.33 -0.99
N ARG A 82 3.32 -5.14 -0.82
CA ARG A 82 4.38 -4.84 0.16
C ARG A 82 5.19 -3.60 -0.24
N THR A 83 5.29 -3.27 -1.53
CA THR A 83 5.97 -2.04 -1.95
C THR A 83 5.14 -0.78 -1.68
N LEU A 84 3.83 -0.92 -1.44
CA LEU A 84 2.95 0.18 -1.04
C LEU A 84 3.01 0.47 0.47
N GLN A 85 3.60 -0.42 1.26
CA GLN A 85 3.73 -0.22 2.70
C GLN A 85 4.96 0.64 3.02
N PRO A 86 4.93 1.43 4.11
CA PRO A 86 6.10 2.15 4.56
C PRO A 86 7.30 1.23 4.78
N LEU A 87 8.45 1.63 4.27
CA LEU A 87 9.72 0.98 4.60
C LEU A 87 10.09 1.31 6.04
N ASP A 88 9.82 0.37 6.95
CA ASP A 88 10.20 0.42 8.36
C ASP A 88 11.47 -0.41 8.60
N THR A 89 12.60 0.11 8.12
CA THR A 89 13.93 -0.47 8.37
C THR A 89 14.81 0.47 9.18
N PRO A 90 15.75 -0.06 9.99
CA PRO A 90 16.73 0.76 10.70
C PRO A 90 17.50 1.70 9.76
N GLU A 91 17.84 1.23 8.57
CA GLU A 91 18.53 2.01 7.54
C GLU A 91 17.65 3.16 7.03
N ALA A 92 16.36 2.91 6.78
CA ALA A 92 15.41 3.94 6.38
C ALA A 92 15.21 4.98 7.49
N ALA A 93 15.22 4.56 8.76
CA ALA A 93 15.14 5.46 9.90
C ALA A 93 16.39 6.36 10.02
N ILE A 94 17.59 5.77 9.89
CA ILE A 94 18.86 6.51 9.86
C ILE A 94 18.86 7.51 8.71
N TRP A 95 18.44 7.07 7.52
CA TRP A 95 18.36 7.92 6.34
C TRP A 95 17.42 9.11 6.54
N LYS A 96 16.21 8.87 7.05
CA LYS A 96 15.23 9.93 7.36
C LYS A 96 15.78 10.93 8.38
N ALA A 97 16.45 10.45 9.44
CA ALA A 97 17.06 11.31 10.46
C ALA A 97 18.19 12.19 9.89
N TRP A 98 19.02 11.62 9.01
CA TRP A 98 20.08 12.36 8.32
C TRP A 98 19.49 13.41 7.36
N LEU A 99 18.48 13.03 6.57
CA LEU A 99 17.79 13.92 5.62
C LEU A 99 17.19 15.16 6.29
N ALA A 100 16.57 14.99 7.46
CA ALA A 100 15.96 16.10 8.20
C ALA A 100 16.95 17.22 8.54
N SER A 101 18.25 16.91 8.63
CA SER A 101 19.31 17.88 8.92
C SER A 101 20.16 18.27 7.72
N HIS A 102 20.23 17.43 6.68
CA HIS A 102 21.17 17.59 5.55
C HIS A 102 20.48 17.64 4.17
N ALA A 103 19.14 17.79 4.09
CA ALA A 103 18.41 17.82 2.83
C ALA A 103 18.97 18.84 1.80
N ARG A 104 19.50 19.98 2.28
CA ARG A 104 20.10 21.03 1.43
C ARG A 104 21.47 20.66 0.86
N GLU A 105 22.09 19.59 1.33
CA GLU A 105 23.40 19.12 0.91
C GLU A 105 23.30 18.09 -0.23
N LEU A 106 22.09 17.59 -0.50
CA LEU A 106 21.84 16.64 -1.57
C LEU A 106 21.97 17.33 -2.94
N LYS A 107 22.89 16.81 -3.76
CA LYS A 107 22.99 17.17 -5.17
C LYS A 107 22.07 16.27 -5.99
N PRO A 108 21.10 16.81 -6.77
CA PRO A 108 20.25 16.00 -7.63
C PRO A 108 21.09 15.20 -8.64
N ILE A 109 20.76 13.92 -8.81
CA ILE A 109 21.35 13.07 -9.84
C ILE A 109 20.36 13.02 -11.01
N GLY A 110 20.59 13.84 -12.05
CA GLY A 110 19.72 13.97 -13.23
C GLY A 110 20.08 15.20 -14.08
N PRO A 111 19.53 15.35 -15.30
CA PRO A 111 19.85 16.45 -16.21
C PRO A 111 19.47 17.84 -15.65
N GLU A 112 18.57 17.88 -14.67
CA GLU A 112 18.13 19.07 -13.93
C GLU A 112 19.07 19.43 -12.75
N GLY A 113 20.32 18.94 -12.75
CA GLY A 113 21.32 19.15 -11.68
C GLY A 113 21.83 20.60 -11.52
N GLY A 114 20.97 21.59 -11.76
CA GLY A 114 21.21 23.02 -11.58
C GLY A 114 20.14 23.66 -10.70
N GLY A 115 20.33 23.62 -9.38
CA GLY A 115 19.82 24.66 -8.48
C GLY A 115 18.31 24.75 -8.28
N GLY A 116 17.64 23.66 -7.92
CA GLY A 116 16.28 23.69 -7.36
C GLY A 116 16.22 22.77 -6.15
N GLY A 117 15.94 23.31 -4.95
CA GLY A 117 15.81 22.51 -3.74
C GLY A 117 14.71 21.46 -3.91
N VAL A 118 15.05 20.19 -3.70
CA VAL A 118 14.09 19.09 -3.78
C VAL A 118 13.21 19.14 -2.53
N ASN A 119 11.90 19.27 -2.70
CA ASN A 119 10.98 19.22 -1.58
C ASN A 119 10.84 17.76 -1.14
N VAL A 120 11.24 17.45 0.09
CA VAL A 120 11.31 16.07 0.60
C VAL A 120 9.91 15.42 0.66
N ASP A 121 8.87 16.24 0.74
CA ASP A 121 7.46 15.81 0.74
C ASP A 121 7.00 15.18 -0.60
N GLU A 122 7.68 15.47 -1.72
CA GLU A 122 7.34 14.91 -3.04
C GLU A 122 8.02 13.56 -3.35
N LEU A 123 9.03 13.17 -2.57
CA LEU A 123 9.79 11.94 -2.83
C LEU A 123 9.11 10.68 -2.27
N PHE A 124 8.12 10.85 -1.40
CA PHE A 124 7.44 9.74 -0.71
C PHE A 124 5.91 9.91 -0.60
N SER A 125 5.31 10.76 -1.44
CA SER A 125 3.86 10.86 -1.59
C SER A 125 3.32 9.92 -2.66
#